data_AF-A0A660E1T2-F1
#
_entry.id   AF-A0A660E1T2-F1
#
_cell.length_a   1.000
_cell.length_b   1.000
_cell.length_c   1.000
_cell.angle_alpha   90.00
_cell.angle_beta   90.00
_cell.angle_gamma   90.00
#
_symmetry.space_group_name_H-M   'P 1'
#
loop_
_entity.id
_entity.type
_entity.pdbx_description
1 polymer ?
#
loop_
_entity_poly.entity_id
_entity_poly.type
_entity_poly.pdbx_seq_one_letter_code
_entity_poly.pdbx_strand_id
1 'polypeptide(L)'
;MKSDDFQVELAILKIRQDFLEKQIMILLNRKSKQFMLLHGLSSQKVLADAVSTLVSGYYYRRPSKQHGHVDNDSSVFEFIMPLYQHQMYIKFFMTPTGTEFRSLHPAERFPDFTFHQIKGGH
;
A
#
# COMPACT_ATOMS: atom_id res chain seq x y z
N MET A 1 3.25 8.69 -22.95
CA MET A 1 2.49 8.47 -21.70
C MET A 1 3.05 7.19 -21.08
N LYS A 2 3.80 7.25 -19.98
CA LYS A 2 4.23 6.02 -19.28
C LYS A 2 2.95 5.39 -18.71
N SER A 3 2.70 4.10 -18.98
CA SER A 3 1.49 3.44 -18.50
C SER A 3 1.42 3.49 -16.97
N ASP A 4 0.22 3.60 -16.41
CA ASP A 4 0.02 3.63 -14.95
C ASP A 4 0.61 2.37 -14.27
N ASP A 5 0.61 1.24 -14.99
CA ASP A 5 1.18 -0.03 -14.56
C ASP A 5 2.69 0.09 -14.30
N PHE A 6 3.40 0.79 -15.18
CA PHE A 6 4.84 1.03 -15.01
C PHE A 6 5.13 1.89 -13.77
N GLN A 7 4.28 2.87 -13.47
CA GLN A 7 4.43 3.68 -12.24
C GLN A 7 4.21 2.87 -10.98
N VAL A 8 3.25 1.92 -11.02
CA VAL A 8 2.95 1.04 -9.89
C VAL A 8 4.06 0.01 -9.68
N GLU A 9 4.61 -0.56 -10.76
CA GLU A 9 5.79 -1.42 -10.67
C GLU A 9 6.99 -0.70 -10.06
N LEU A 10 7.28 0.53 -10.50
CA LEU A 10 8.33 1.36 -9.91
C LEU A 10 8.05 1.68 -8.43
N ALA A 11 6.81 1.98 -8.08
CA ALA A 11 6.41 2.22 -6.71
C ALA A 11 6.67 1.00 -5.83
N ILE A 12 6.33 -0.20 -6.30
CA ILE A 12 6.57 -1.45 -5.57
C ILE A 12 8.06 -1.70 -5.38
N LEU A 13 8.87 -1.49 -6.42
CA LEU A 13 10.33 -1.60 -6.31
C LEU A 13 10.87 -0.64 -5.24
N LYS A 14 10.41 0.62 -5.24
CA LYS A 14 10.81 1.62 -4.25
C LYS A 14 10.35 1.27 -2.83
N ILE A 15 9.09 0.84 -2.66
CA ILE A 15 8.56 0.41 -1.36
C ILE A 15 9.40 -0.76 -0.82
N ARG A 16 9.77 -1.73 -1.65
CA ARG A 16 10.62 -2.85 -1.25
C ARG A 16 12.02 -2.38 -0.86
N GLN A 17 12.61 -1.47 -1.62
CA GLN A 17 13.92 -0.91 -1.30
C GLN A 17 13.87 -0.20 0.06
N ASP A 18 12.88 0.68 0.27
CA ASP A 18 12.73 1.43 1.51
C ASP A 18 12.47 0.52 2.70
N PHE A 19 11.76 -0.60 2.50
CA PHE A 19 11.57 -1.61 3.53
C PHE A 19 12.91 -2.26 3.94
N LEU A 20 13.73 -2.66 2.96
CA LEU A 20 15.04 -3.29 3.21
C LEU A 20 16.01 -2.32 3.92
N GLU A 21 15.97 -1.04 3.56
CA GLU A 21 16.79 0.02 4.15
C GLU A 21 16.21 0.57 5.47
N LYS A 22 15.06 0.04 5.92
CA LYS A 22 14.33 0.50 7.12
C LYS A 22 13.94 2.00 7.06
N GLN A 23 13.65 2.50 5.86
CA GLN A 23 13.27 3.89 5.59
C GLN A 23 11.76 4.11 5.46
N ILE A 24 10.94 3.09 5.70
CA ILE A 24 9.48 3.27 5.71
C ILE A 24 9.02 3.88 7.03
N MET A 25 8.38 5.05 6.95
CA MET A 25 7.71 5.67 8.08
C MET A 25 6.32 5.07 8.29
N ILE A 26 5.99 4.67 9.52
CA ILE A 26 4.70 4.07 9.84
C ILE A 26 3.77 5.13 10.44
N LEU A 27 2.78 5.58 9.67
CA LEU A 27 1.84 6.65 10.02
C LEU A 27 0.39 6.18 9.93
N LEU A 28 0.06 5.13 10.69
CA LEU A 28 -1.22 4.44 10.61
C LEU A 28 -2.41 5.28 11.12
N ASN A 29 -3.49 5.29 10.34
CA ASN A 29 -4.77 5.86 10.75
C ASN A 29 -5.42 5.06 11.90
N ARG A 30 -6.46 5.66 12.52
CA ARG A 30 -7.17 5.06 13.67
C ARG A 30 -7.73 3.67 13.38
N LYS A 31 -8.32 3.47 12.18
CA LYS A 31 -8.91 2.19 11.77
C LYS A 31 -7.87 1.08 11.71
N SER A 32 -6.69 1.38 11.18
CA SER A 32 -5.58 0.43 11.07
C SER A 32 -5.04 0.03 12.43
N LYS A 33 -4.85 1.02 13.32
CA LYS A 33 -4.45 0.78 14.72
C LYS A 33 -5.45 -0.11 15.46
N GLN A 34 -6.75 0.14 15.29
CA GLN A 34 -7.80 -0.66 15.91
C GLN A 34 -7.80 -2.10 15.37
N PHE A 35 -7.70 -2.29 14.05
CA PHE A 35 -7.61 -3.62 13.46
C PHE A 35 -6.44 -4.41 14.04
N MET A 36 -5.25 -3.80 14.10
CA MET A 36 -4.06 -4.43 14.64
C MET A 36 -4.21 -4.83 16.10
N LEU A 37 -4.77 -3.94 16.93
CA LEU A 37 -5.02 -4.21 18.34
C LEU A 37 -5.94 -5.42 18.53
N LEU A 38 -7.03 -5.50 17.77
CA LEU A 38 -7.99 -6.61 17.84
C LEU A 38 -7.40 -7.96 17.43
N HIS A 39 -6.37 -7.95 16.58
CA HIS A 39 -5.76 -9.17 16.04
C HIS A 39 -4.37 -9.46 16.64
N GLY A 40 -3.92 -8.71 17.64
CA GLY A 40 -2.61 -8.89 18.27
C GLY A 40 -1.42 -8.68 17.32
N LEU A 41 -1.57 -7.79 16.33
CA LEU A 41 -0.57 -7.55 15.29
C LEU A 41 0.32 -6.34 15.62
N SER A 42 1.63 -6.46 15.38
CA SER A 42 2.56 -5.33 15.45
C SER A 42 2.68 -4.61 14.12
N SER A 43 2.99 -3.31 14.14
CA SER A 43 3.12 -2.49 12.93
C SER A 43 4.21 -3.00 12.00
N GLN A 44 5.30 -3.49 12.57
CA GLN A 44 6.46 -4.01 11.84
C GLN A 44 6.11 -5.32 11.14
N LYS A 45 5.40 -6.23 11.83
CA LYS A 45 4.92 -7.46 11.22
C LYS A 45 3.97 -7.16 10.06
N VAL A 46 3.02 -6.26 10.30
CA VAL A 46 2.02 -5.87 9.30
C VAL A 46 2.66 -5.26 8.06
N LEU A 47 3.64 -4.37 8.25
CA LEU A 47 4.40 -3.80 7.14
C LEU A 47 5.17 -4.88 6.37
N ALA A 48 5.85 -5.80 7.07
CA ALA A 48 6.59 -6.89 6.45
C ALA A 48 5.67 -7.80 5.61
N ASP A 49 4.53 -8.20 6.16
CA ASP A 49 3.54 -9.04 5.47
C ASP A 49 2.95 -8.31 4.25
N ALA A 50 2.65 -7.02 4.36
CA ALA A 50 2.19 -6.19 3.25
C ALA A 50 3.22 -6.11 2.12
N VAL A 51 4.47 -5.77 2.45
CA VAL A 51 5.55 -5.65 1.46
C VAL A 51 5.85 -6.99 0.79
N SER A 52 5.83 -8.10 1.54
CA SER A 52 5.99 -9.44 1.00
C SER A 52 4.88 -9.84 0.04
N THR A 53 3.67 -9.28 0.19
CA THR A 53 2.53 -9.60 -0.67
C THR A 53 2.48 -8.70 -1.91
N LEU A 54 3.23 -7.58 -1.95
CA LEU A 54 3.26 -6.67 -3.12
C LEU A 54 3.84 -7.31 -4.38
N VAL A 55 4.43 -8.50 -4.27
CA VAL A 55 4.93 -9.26 -5.41
C VAL A 55 3.96 -10.35 -5.88
N SER A 56 2.90 -10.64 -5.11
CA SER A 56 1.96 -11.72 -5.37
C SER A 56 0.52 -11.18 -5.47
N GLY A 57 -0.02 -11.15 -6.69
CA GLY A 57 -1.45 -11.04 -7.00
C GLY A 57 -2.26 -10.07 -6.13
N TYR A 58 -2.34 -8.81 -6.54
CA TYR A 58 -3.09 -7.76 -5.85
C TYR A 58 -3.88 -6.91 -6.85
N TYR A 59 -4.87 -6.22 -6.30
CA TYR A 59 -5.54 -5.13 -7.00
C TYR A 59 -4.89 -3.82 -6.59
N TYR A 60 -4.69 -2.90 -7.52
CA TYR A 60 -4.18 -1.56 -7.24
C TYR A 60 -5.06 -0.50 -7.89
N ARG A 61 -5.12 0.69 -7.29
CA ARG A 61 -5.66 1.88 -7.97
C ARG A 61 -4.53 2.68 -8.58
N ARG A 62 -4.87 3.39 -9.67
CA ARG A 62 -3.99 4.38 -10.29
C ARG A 62 -3.49 5.37 -9.22
N PRO A 63 -2.23 5.84 -9.32
CA PRO A 63 -1.72 6.83 -8.39
C PRO A 63 -2.64 8.06 -8.41
N SER A 64 -3.24 8.37 -7.26
CA SER A 64 -4.03 9.58 -7.10
C SER A 64 -3.16 10.66 -6.48
N LYS A 65 -3.29 11.89 -6.96
CA LYS A 65 -2.77 13.05 -6.22
C LYS A 65 -3.40 13.06 -4.83
N GLN A 66 -2.58 13.28 -3.81
CA GLN A 66 -3.09 13.46 -2.46
C GLN A 66 -3.99 14.70 -2.41
N HIS A 67 -5.28 14.52 -2.14
CA HIS A 67 -6.17 15.66 -1.88
C HIS A 67 -5.84 16.27 -0.51
N GLY A 68 -5.49 17.56 -0.49
CA GLY A 68 -5.32 18.34 0.73
C GLY A 68 -3.91 18.40 1.34
N HIS A 69 -2.86 18.01 0.61
CA HIS A 69 -1.47 18.30 1.02
C HIS A 69 -0.84 19.40 0.17
N VAL A 70 0.04 20.19 0.80
CA VAL A 70 0.75 21.34 0.21
C VAL A 70 1.82 20.88 -0.80
N ASP A 71 2.35 19.65 -0.63
CA ASP A 71 3.32 19.06 -1.54
C ASP A 71 2.63 18.30 -2.68
N ASN A 72 2.59 18.94 -3.84
CA ASN A 72 2.04 18.38 -5.08
C ASN A 72 2.81 17.18 -5.64
N ASP A 73 3.94 16.82 -5.04
CA ASP A 73 4.85 15.77 -5.52
C ASP A 73 4.63 14.41 -4.83
N SER A 74 3.66 14.32 -3.91
CA SER A 74 3.34 13.06 -3.24
C SER A 74 2.38 12.21 -4.10
N SER A 75 2.71 10.94 -4.27
CA SER A 75 1.88 9.96 -4.98
C SER A 75 1.31 8.94 -4.01
N VAL A 76 0.00 8.69 -4.09
CA VAL A 76 -0.69 7.71 -3.25
C VAL A 76 -0.92 6.43 -4.02
N PHE A 77 -0.47 5.31 -3.47
CA PHE A 77 -0.66 3.99 -4.02
C PHE A 77 -1.54 3.17 -3.08
N GLU A 78 -2.67 2.69 -3.63
CA GLU A 78 -3.65 1.92 -2.89
C GLU A 78 -3.67 0.49 -3.42
N PHE A 79 -3.65 -0.48 -2.50
CA PHE A 79 -3.64 -1.90 -2.81
C PHE A 79 -4.75 -2.62 -2.07
N ILE A 80 -5.36 -3.63 -2.71
CA ILE A 80 -6.19 -4.64 -2.04
C ILE A 80 -5.48 -5.99 -2.18
N MET A 81 -5.20 -6.61 -1.04
CA MET A 81 -4.32 -7.77 -0.95
C MET A 81 -4.88 -8.80 0.04
N PRO A 82 -4.76 -10.11 -0.24
CA PRO A 82 -5.18 -11.13 0.69
C PRO A 82 -4.18 -11.25 1.87
N LEU A 83 -4.59 -10.78 3.06
CA LEU A 83 -3.81 -10.88 4.29
C LEU A 83 -4.71 -11.19 5.48
N TYR A 84 -4.23 -12.03 6.39
CA TYR A 84 -4.97 -12.37 7.63
C TYR A 84 -6.39 -12.91 7.38
N GLN A 85 -6.59 -13.74 6.35
CA GLN A 85 -7.91 -14.25 5.93
C GLN A 85 -8.90 -13.18 5.46
N HIS A 86 -8.43 -11.96 5.21
CA HIS A 86 -9.23 -10.84 4.73
C HIS A 86 -8.67 -10.28 3.43
N GLN A 87 -9.52 -9.58 2.68
CA GLN A 87 -9.08 -8.64 1.66
C GLN A 87 -8.71 -7.35 2.36
N MET A 88 -7.42 -7.05 2.43
CA MET A 88 -6.88 -5.90 3.16
C MET A 88 -6.62 -4.75 2.22
N TYR A 89 -7.19 -3.60 2.54
CA TYR A 89 -6.92 -2.33 1.87
C TYR A 89 -5.71 -1.66 2.52
N ILE A 90 -4.71 -1.37 1.70
CA ILE A 90 -3.40 -0.88 2.11
C ILE A 90 -3.08 0.41 1.36
N LYS A 91 -2.48 1.40 2.05
CA LYS A 91 -1.99 2.64 1.43
C LYS A 91 -0.52 2.89 1.72
N PHE A 92 0.22 3.16 0.65
CA PHE A 92 1.54 3.73 0.68
C PHE A 92 1.53 5.13 0.07
N PHE A 93 2.23 6.06 0.71
CA PHE A 93 2.49 7.39 0.17
C PHE A 93 3.96 7.44 -0.21
N MET A 94 4.22 7.80 -1.45
CA MET A 94 5.57 8.10 -1.91
C MET A 94 5.73 9.61 -1.90
N THR A 95 6.57 10.10 -0.99
CA THR A 95 6.86 11.52 -0.82
C THR A 95 8.29 11.80 -1.26
N PRO A 96 8.69 13.08 -1.43
CA PRO A 96 10.08 13.43 -1.67
C PRO A 96 11.05 12.97 -0.58
N THR A 97 10.56 12.76 0.65
CA THR A 97 11.36 12.39 1.82
C THR A 97 11.38 10.89 2.11
N GLY A 98 10.54 10.08 1.43
CA GLY A 98 10.54 8.62 1.57
C GLY A 98 9.18 7.98 1.36
N THR A 99 9.07 6.72 1.77
CA THR A 99 7.81 5.96 1.73
C THR A 99 7.14 5.98 3.09
N GLU A 100 5.84 6.26 3.11
CA GLU A 100 5.02 6.20 4.31
C GLU A 100 3.96 5.11 4.21
N PHE A 101 3.86 4.29 5.25
CA PHE A 101 2.82 3.27 5.40
C PHE A 101 1.68 3.83 6.25
N ARG A 102 0.55 4.17 5.61
CA ARG A 102 -0.50 5.00 6.22
C ARG A 102 -1.79 4.26 6.54
N SER A 103 -2.05 3.12 5.90
CA SER A 103 -3.29 2.38 6.12
C SER A 103 -3.12 0.88 5.91
N LEU A 104 -3.75 0.10 6.77
CA LEU A 104 -4.03 -1.32 6.62
C LEU A 104 -5.31 -1.66 7.39
N HIS A 105 -6.37 -2.02 6.68
CA HIS A 105 -7.62 -2.47 7.30
C HIS A 105 -8.42 -3.33 6.31
N PRO A 106 -9.41 -4.10 6.77
CA PRO A 106 -10.29 -4.82 5.86
C PRO A 106 -10.90 -3.88 4.84
N ALA A 107 -10.92 -4.31 3.58
CA ALA A 107 -11.58 -3.62 2.49
C ALA A 107 -13.09 -3.60 2.78
N GLU A 108 -13.69 -2.41 2.71
CA GLU A 108 -15.14 -2.26 2.95
C GLU A 108 -15.98 -2.66 1.74
N ARG A 109 -15.33 -2.80 0.58
CA ARG A 109 -15.94 -3.10 -0.71
C ARG A 109 -15.00 -3.95 -1.53
N PHE A 110 -15.57 -4.78 -2.41
CA PHE A 110 -14.81 -5.47 -3.43
C PHE A 110 -14.15 -4.47 -4.40
N PRO A 111 -13.02 -4.83 -5.03
CA PRO A 111 -12.43 -4.02 -6.09
C PRO A 111 -13.48 -3.75 -7.18
N ASP A 112 -13.70 -2.47 -7.48
CA ASP A 112 -14.56 -2.02 -8.59
C ASP A 112 -13.71 -1.77 -9.85
N PHE A 113 -14.32 -1.23 -10.91
CA PHE A 113 -13.64 -0.93 -12.18
C PHE A 113 -12.49 0.11 -12.08
N THR A 114 -12.30 0.75 -10.92
CA THR A 114 -11.19 1.67 -10.69
C THR A 114 -9.92 0.95 -10.24
N PHE A 115 -10.03 -0.32 -9.86
CA PHE A 115 -8.90 -1.18 -9.55
C PHE A 115 -8.44 -1.98 -10.77
N HIS A 116 -7.14 -2.03 -10.96
CA HIS A 116 -6.46 -2.90 -11.92
C HIS A 116 -5.94 -4.13 -11.20
N GLN A 117 -5.90 -5.26 -11.88
CA GLN A 117 -5.40 -6.52 -11.32
C GLN A 117 -4.00 -6.82 -11.88
N ILE A 118 -3.01 -6.96 -11.01
CA ILE A 118 -1.74 -7.57 -11.42
C ILE A 118 -1.90 -9.07 -11.32
N LYS A 119 -1.95 -9.73 -12.48
CA LYS A 119 -1.80 -11.18 -12.53
C LYS A 119 -0.33 -11.48 -12.24
N GLY A 120 -0.06 -12.04 -11.06
CA GLY A 120 1.30 -12.47 -10.72
C GLY A 120 1.84 -13.37 -11.82
N GLY A 121 3.01 -13.02 -12.37
CA GLY A 121 3.72 -13.89 -13.28
C GLY A 121 4.06 -15.19 -12.56
N HIS A 122 3.67 -16.30 -13.18
CA HIS A 122 4.04 -17.65 -12.75
C HIS A 122 5.55 -17.87 -12.77
#